data_AF-A0A1F5ABQ0-F1
#
_entry.id   AF-A0A1F5ABQ0-F1
#
_cell.length_a   1.000
_cell.length_b   1.000
_cell.length_c   1.000
_cell.angle_alpha   90.00
_cell.angle_beta   90.00
_cell.angle_gamma   90.00
#
_symmetry.space_group_name_H-M   'P 1'
#
loop_
_entity.id
_entity.type
_entity.pdbx_description
1 polymer ?
#
loop_
_entity_poly.entity_id
_entity_poly.type
_entity_poly.pdbx_seq_one_letter_code
_entity_poly.pdbx_strand_id
1 'polypeptide(L)'
;MRIDLARLRKIAGKRGLSLNALLAKAGVSKTAFYHLVHKSSVLPASLGSLAETLSVSPGVFLTEKNPDVAKIRRILALTDRVVAGDPKLDRDNVRLTLLLLEEEPVRRLRRSLTRGRKSDLHR
;
A
#
# COMPACT_ATOMS: atom_id res chain seq x y z
N MET A 1 -4.11 -8.24 -5.64
CA MET A 1 -4.08 -8.54 -4.20
C MET A 1 -3.25 -9.79 -3.95
N ARG A 2 -2.44 -9.83 -2.88
CA ARG A 2 -1.70 -11.01 -2.42
C ARG A 2 -1.76 -11.08 -0.89
N ILE A 3 -1.65 -12.28 -0.31
CA ILE A 3 -1.56 -12.44 1.15
C ILE A 3 -0.17 -11.99 1.62
N ASP A 4 -0.12 -11.13 2.63
CA ASP A 4 1.10 -10.82 3.36
C ASP A 4 1.36 -11.88 4.43
N LEU A 5 2.27 -12.81 4.12
CA LEU A 5 2.62 -13.92 5.01
C LEU A 5 3.17 -13.48 6.36
N ALA A 6 3.99 -12.43 6.40
CA ALA A 6 4.59 -11.95 7.64
C ALA A 6 3.50 -11.37 8.55
N ARG A 7 2.59 -10.60 7.96
CA ARG A 7 1.46 -10.01 8.67
C ARG A 7 0.45 -11.04 9.14
N LEU A 8 0.10 -12.01 8.30
CA LEU A 8 -0.78 -13.11 8.66
C LEU A 8 -0.20 -13.92 9.84
N ARG A 9 1.10 -14.25 9.80
CA ARG A 9 1.78 -14.95 10.91
C ARG A 9 1.76 -14.14 12.21
N LYS A 10 1.99 -12.84 12.12
CA LYS A 10 1.94 -11.95 13.30
C LYS A 10 0.54 -11.93 13.93
N ILE A 11 -0.50 -11.87 13.09
CA ILE A 11 -1.90 -11.88 13.54
C ILE A 11 -2.26 -13.24 14.15
N ALA A 12 -1.86 -14.35 13.51
CA ALA A 12 -2.08 -15.70 14.03
C ALA A 12 -1.36 -15.92 15.38
N GLY A 13 -0.09 -15.48 15.48
CA GLY A 13 0.70 -15.57 16.70
C GLY A 13 0.10 -14.78 17.87
N LYS A 14 -0.46 -13.59 17.62
CA LYS A 14 -1.22 -12.83 18.63
C LYS A 14 -2.45 -13.57 19.17
N ARG A 15 -2.95 -14.56 18.43
CA ARG A 15 -4.09 -15.41 18.83
C ARG A 15 -3.67 -16.80 19.30
N GLY A 16 -2.37 -17.01 19.54
CA GLY A 16 -1.84 -18.31 19.95
C GLY A 16 -1.96 -19.40 18.88
N LEU A 17 -2.18 -19.04 17.62
CA LEU A 17 -2.35 -19.99 16.52
C LEU A 17 -1.07 -20.10 15.69
N SER A 18 -0.58 -21.32 15.51
CA SER A 18 0.41 -21.62 14.48
C SER A 18 -0.24 -21.54 13.09
N LEU A 19 0.56 -21.31 12.04
CA LEU A 19 0.04 -21.26 10.67
C LEU A 19 -0.69 -22.56 10.28
N ASN A 20 -0.16 -23.71 10.70
CA ASN A 20 -0.80 -25.00 10.43
C ASN A 20 -2.14 -25.15 11.16
N ALA A 21 -2.21 -24.72 12.42
CA ALA A 21 -3.43 -24.74 13.20
C ALA A 21 -4.49 -23.79 12.63
N LEU A 22 -4.07 -22.62 12.16
CA LEU A 22 -4.93 -21.66 11.46
C LEU A 22 -5.52 -22.27 10.18
N LEU A 23 -4.70 -22.88 9.34
CA LEU A 23 -5.15 -23.50 8.09
C LEU A 23 -6.13 -24.65 8.33
N ALA A 24 -5.83 -25.51 9.31
CA ALA A 24 -6.71 -26.60 9.71
C ALA A 24 -8.07 -26.07 10.20
N LYS A 25 -8.04 -25.05 11.07
CA LYS A 25 -9.26 -24.45 11.62
C LYS A 25 -10.10 -23.71 10.57
N ALA A 26 -9.44 -23.14 9.56
CA ALA A 26 -10.09 -22.47 8.44
C ALA A 26 -10.54 -23.42 7.32
N GLY A 27 -10.28 -24.74 7.43
CA GLY A 27 -10.61 -25.71 6.37
C GLY A 27 -9.82 -25.51 5.07
N VAL A 28 -8.67 -24.84 5.13
CA VAL A 28 -7.86 -24.51 3.94
C VAL A 28 -6.68 -25.46 3.82
N SER A 29 -6.57 -26.15 2.69
CA SER A 29 -5.41 -27.01 2.42
C SER A 29 -4.13 -26.18 2.28
N LYS A 30 -2.98 -26.74 2.66
CA LYS A 30 -1.67 -26.07 2.50
C LYS A 30 -1.43 -25.69 1.04
N THR A 31 -1.76 -26.57 0.10
CA THR A 31 -1.58 -26.33 -1.33
C THR A 31 -2.45 -25.17 -1.82
N ALA A 32 -3.74 -25.14 -1.43
CA ALA A 32 -4.62 -24.02 -1.73
C ALA A 32 -4.08 -22.70 -1.15
N PHE A 33 -3.62 -22.72 0.11
CA PHE A 33 -3.02 -21.55 0.74
C PHE A 33 -1.80 -21.02 -0.02
N TYR A 34 -0.84 -21.86 -0.38
CA TYR A 34 0.33 -21.42 -1.14
C TYR A 34 -0.05 -20.95 -2.55
N HIS A 35 -1.06 -21.54 -3.19
CA HIS A 35 -1.58 -21.00 -4.45
C HIS A 35 -2.13 -19.58 -4.30
N LEU A 36 -2.80 -19.26 -3.18
CA LEU A 36 -3.31 -17.90 -2.90
C LEU A 36 -2.19 -16.88 -2.61
N VAL A 37 -1.09 -17.33 -2.01
CA VAL A 37 0.08 -16.49 -1.76
C VAL A 37 0.74 -16.07 -3.09
N HIS A 38 0.79 -16.98 -4.06
CA HIS A 38 1.54 -16.79 -5.30
C HIS A 38 0.70 -16.27 -6.48
N LYS A 39 -0.59 -16.64 -6.58
CA LYS A 39 -1.49 -16.21 -7.68
C LYS A 39 -2.42 -15.07 -7.23
N SER A 40 -2.46 -14.01 -8.03
CA SER A 40 -3.43 -12.92 -7.89
C SER A 40 -4.76 -13.30 -8.55
N SER A 41 -5.56 -14.11 -7.88
CA SER A 41 -6.91 -14.48 -8.36
C SER A 41 -8.00 -13.83 -7.50
N VAL A 42 -9.17 -13.63 -8.11
CA VAL A 42 -10.41 -13.06 -7.54
C VAL A 42 -10.77 -13.79 -6.23
N LEU A 43 -11.20 -13.03 -5.22
CA LEU A 43 -11.48 -13.42 -3.82
C LEU A 43 -11.99 -14.86 -3.64
N PRO A 44 -11.11 -15.83 -3.33
CA PRO A 44 -11.50 -17.23 -3.13
C PRO A 44 -12.15 -17.43 -1.77
N ALA A 45 -13.09 -18.37 -1.65
CA ALA A 45 -13.80 -18.68 -0.39
C ALA A 45 -12.86 -18.90 0.81
N SER A 46 -11.68 -19.50 0.57
CA SER A 46 -10.62 -19.72 1.56
C SER A 46 -10.11 -18.43 2.23
N LEU A 47 -10.16 -17.29 1.54
CA LEU A 47 -9.77 -15.99 2.09
C LEU A 47 -10.81 -15.51 3.12
N GLY A 48 -12.09 -15.78 2.87
CA GLY A 48 -13.18 -15.56 3.81
C GLY A 48 -13.04 -16.43 5.05
N SER A 49 -12.84 -17.75 4.88
CA SER A 49 -12.67 -18.67 6.01
C SER A 49 -11.48 -18.33 6.90
N LEU A 50 -10.35 -17.88 6.31
CA LEU A 50 -9.21 -17.39 7.08
C LEU A 50 -9.53 -16.12 7.87
N ALA A 51 -10.24 -15.18 7.25
CA ALA A 51 -10.66 -13.93 7.86
C ALA A 51 -11.63 -14.17 9.03
N GLU A 52 -12.61 -15.05 8.86
CA GLU A 52 -13.55 -15.49 9.89
C GLU A 52 -12.85 -16.18 11.07
N THR A 53 -11.95 -17.13 10.76
CA THR A 53 -11.16 -17.85 11.78
C THR A 53 -10.28 -16.90 12.59
N LEU A 54 -9.76 -15.88 11.91
CA LEU A 54 -9.01 -14.81 12.52
C LEU A 54 -9.91 -13.65 12.95
N SER A 55 -11.24 -13.71 12.94
CA SER A 55 -12.12 -12.60 13.34
C SER A 55 -11.60 -11.21 12.89
N VAL A 56 -11.12 -11.09 11.65
CA VAL A 56 -10.59 -9.85 11.05
C VAL A 56 -11.16 -9.70 9.66
N SER A 57 -11.24 -8.46 9.17
CA SER A 57 -11.52 -8.23 7.74
C SER A 57 -10.39 -8.80 6.86
N PRO A 58 -10.69 -9.43 5.71
CA PRO A 58 -9.69 -9.91 4.76
C PRO A 58 -8.64 -8.85 4.39
N GLY A 59 -9.05 -7.57 4.32
CA GLY A 59 -8.17 -6.44 4.00
C GLY A 59 -7.01 -6.23 4.98
N VAL A 60 -7.07 -6.78 6.20
CA VAL A 60 -6.04 -6.59 7.23
C VAL A 60 -4.74 -7.32 6.89
N PHE A 61 -4.83 -8.48 6.23
CA PHE A 61 -3.69 -9.32 5.86
C PHE A 61 -3.50 -9.46 4.34
N LEU A 62 -4.36 -8.82 3.56
CA LEU A 62 -4.17 -8.62 2.13
C LEU A 62 -3.28 -7.40 1.88
N THR A 63 -2.32 -7.57 0.98
CA THR A 63 -1.56 -6.48 0.40
C THR A 63 -2.04 -6.27 -1.03
N GLU A 64 -2.60 -5.09 -1.28
CA GLU A 64 -2.62 -4.53 -2.62
C GLU A 64 -1.21 -4.07 -2.93
N LYS A 65 -0.50 -4.85 -3.77
CA LYS A 65 0.65 -4.31 -4.50
C LYS A 65 0.14 -3.35 -5.56
N ASN A 66 -0.42 -2.22 -5.13
CA ASN A 66 -0.53 -1.07 -6.01
C ASN A 66 0.76 -0.24 -5.80
N PRO A 67 1.74 -0.32 -6.73
CA PRO A 67 2.98 0.42 -6.61
C PRO A 67 2.73 1.93 -6.45
N ASP A 68 1.63 2.44 -7.00
CA ASP A 68 1.26 3.85 -6.91
C ASP A 68 0.85 4.24 -5.47
N VAL A 69 0.14 3.36 -4.76
CA VAL A 69 -0.25 3.62 -3.36
C VAL A 69 0.98 3.61 -2.43
N ALA A 70 1.90 2.67 -2.65
CA ALA A 70 3.15 2.63 -1.90
C ALA A 70 4.02 3.87 -2.16
N LYS A 71 4.08 4.31 -3.42
CA LYS A 71 4.76 5.55 -3.84
C LYS A 71 4.14 6.78 -3.17
N ILE A 72 2.81 6.92 -3.20
CA ILE A 72 2.10 8.03 -2.56
C ILE A 72 2.36 8.06 -1.05
N ARG A 73 2.29 6.91 -0.37
CA ARG A 73 2.60 6.83 1.07
C ARG A 73 4.03 7.29 1.39
N ARG A 74 5.00 6.89 0.56
CA ARG A 74 6.40 7.33 0.71
C ARG A 74 6.54 8.84 0.56
N ILE A 75 5.89 9.42 -0.45
CA ILE A 75 5.92 10.87 -0.71
C ILE A 75 5.30 11.64 0.47
N LEU A 76 4.18 11.18 1.02
CA LEU A 76 3.55 11.81 2.19
C LEU A 76 4.48 11.76 3.40
N ALA A 77 5.07 10.60 3.69
CA ALA A 77 6.00 10.47 4.81
C ALA A 77 7.26 11.34 4.66
N LEU A 78 7.75 11.54 3.43
CA LEU A 78 8.86 12.46 3.16
C LEU A 78 8.44 13.92 3.30
N THR A 79 7.23 14.26 2.83
CA THR A 79 6.65 15.60 2.97
C THR A 79 6.61 15.99 4.45
N ASP A 80 6.04 15.12 5.28
CA ASP A 80 5.88 15.41 6.71
C ASP A 80 7.24 15.57 7.42
N ARG A 81 8.27 14.81 7.00
CA ARG A 81 9.65 14.98 7.52
C ARG A 81 10.28 16.31 7.14
N VAL A 82 10.12 16.75 5.88
CA VAL A 82 10.70 18.01 5.39
C VAL A 82 10.04 19.20 6.08
N VAL A 83 8.71 19.20 6.18
CA VAL A 83 7.95 20.26 6.86
C VAL A 83 8.26 20.29 8.36
N ALA A 84 8.51 19.14 8.99
CA ALA A 84 8.94 19.11 10.39
C ALA A 84 10.33 19.76 10.61
N GLY A 85 11.20 19.76 9.60
CA GLY A 85 12.52 20.41 9.66
C GLY A 85 12.48 21.92 9.44
N ASP A 86 11.48 22.43 8.71
CA ASP A 86 11.24 23.86 8.53
C ASP A 86 9.74 24.16 8.42
N PRO A 87 9.10 24.60 9.53
CA PRO A 87 7.67 24.91 9.55
C PRO A 87 7.23 26.04 8.63
N LYS A 88 8.16 26.82 8.04
CA LYS A 88 7.83 27.88 7.09
C LYS A 88 7.52 27.35 5.68
N LEU A 89 7.86 26.09 5.41
CA LEU A 89 7.62 25.48 4.11
C LEU A 89 6.12 25.18 3.92
N ASP A 90 5.61 25.55 2.75
CA ASP A 90 4.26 25.15 2.35
C ASP A 90 4.22 23.64 2.06
N ARG A 91 3.41 22.92 2.82
CA ARG A 91 3.32 21.46 2.76
C ARG A 91 2.89 20.95 1.39
N ASP A 92 1.98 21.65 0.72
CA ASP A 92 1.47 21.23 -0.59
C ASP A 92 2.52 21.43 -1.68
N ASN A 93 3.29 22.52 -1.63
CA ASN A 93 4.43 22.76 -2.50
C ASN A 93 5.53 21.71 -2.30
N VAL A 94 5.84 21.34 -1.05
CA VAL A 94 6.79 20.26 -0.76
C VAL A 94 6.31 18.93 -1.33
N ARG A 95 5.06 18.54 -1.04
CA ARG A 95 4.46 17.31 -1.57
C ARG A 95 4.49 17.27 -3.10
N LEU A 96 4.13 18.39 -3.72
CA LEU A 96 4.08 18.52 -5.17
C LEU A 96 5.45 18.40 -5.80
N THR A 97 6.45 19.04 -5.20
CA THR A 97 7.85 18.97 -5.64
C THR A 97 8.35 17.53 -5.56
N LEU A 98 8.10 16.84 -4.45
CA LEU A 98 8.48 15.43 -4.28
C LEU A 98 7.79 14.53 -5.31
N LEU A 99 6.52 14.78 -5.63
CA LEU A 99 5.80 14.05 -6.69
C LEU A 99 6.44 14.28 -8.07
N LEU A 100 6.85 15.52 -8.37
CA LEU A 100 7.49 15.88 -9.63
C LEU A 100 8.89 15.25 -9.78
N LEU A 101 9.64 15.13 -8.68
CA LEU A 101 10.96 14.48 -8.68
C LEU A 101 10.90 12.98 -9.01
N GLU A 102 9.73 12.36 -8.84
CA GLU A 102 9.48 10.96 -9.17
C GLU A 102 9.02 10.74 -10.62
N GLU A 103 9.01 11.80 -11.44
CA GLU A 103 8.75 11.72 -12.88
C GLU A 103 10.06 11.74 -13.68
N GLU A 104 10.01 11.15 -14.87
CA GLU A 104 11.08 11.30 -15.86
C GLU A 104 11.41 12.79 -16.11
N PRO A 105 12.69 13.17 -16.29
CA PRO A 105 13.09 14.58 -16.41
C PRO A 105 12.28 15.37 -17.44
N VAL A 106 11.98 14.76 -18.58
CA VAL A 106 11.18 15.36 -19.66
C VAL A 106 9.72 15.57 -19.26
N ARG A 107 9.12 14.62 -18.53
CA ARG A 107 7.73 14.71 -18.04
C ARG A 107 7.62 15.78 -16.96
N ARG A 108 8.56 15.79 -16.01
CA ARG A 108 8.70 16.81 -14.99
C ARG A 108 8.77 18.21 -15.59
N LEU A 109 9.64 18.42 -16.59
CA LEU A 109 9.79 19.70 -17.27
C LEU A 109 8.48 20.13 -17.95
N ARG A 110 7.82 19.24 -18.71
CA ARG A 110 6.52 19.54 -19.35
C ARG A 110 5.45 19.92 -18.34
N ARG A 111 5.38 19.21 -17.21
CA ARG A 111 4.39 19.45 -16.15
C ARG A 111 4.65 20.77 -15.42
N SER A 112 5.92 21.10 -15.17
CA SER A 112 6.33 22.40 -14.60
C SER A 112 6.01 23.56 -15.55
N LEU A 113 6.33 23.43 -16.85
CA LEU A 113 6.01 24.44 -17.87
C LEU A 113 4.50 24.67 -18.03
N THR A 114 3.71 23.59 -17.99
CA THR A 114 2.24 23.68 -18.09
C THR A 114 1.64 24.45 -16.91
N ARG A 115 2.19 24.26 -15.71
CA ARG A 115 1.76 25.01 -14.51
C ARG A 115 2.19 26.47 -14.57
N GLY A 116 3.44 26.73 -14.94
CA GLY A 116 3.95 28.10 -15.07
C GLY A 116 3.14 28.95 -16.06
N ARG A 117 2.63 28.34 -17.13
CA ARG A 117 1.77 29.00 -18.14
C ARG A 117 0.39 29.43 -17.64
N LYS A 118 -0.17 28.82 -16.58
CA LYS A 118 -1.48 29.27 -16.05
C LYS A 118 -1.41 30.61 -15.33
N SER A 119 -0.20 31.08 -15.00
CA SER A 119 0.03 32.33 -14.26
C SER A 119 -0.11 33.59 -15.12
N ASP A 120 -0.08 33.46 -16.45
CA ASP A 120 -0.15 34.60 -17.40
C ASP A 120 -1.58 34.92 -17.88
N LEU A 121 -2.64 34.44 -17.19
CA LEU A 121 -4.03 34.73 -17.53
C LEU A 121 -4.57 36.05 -16.94
N HIS A 122 -3.71 36.82 -16.27
CA HIS A 122 -4.00 38.19 -15.82
C HIS A 122 -2.97 39.16 -16.40
N ARG A 123 -3.12 39.49 -17.68
CA ARG A 123 -2.52 40.69 -18.27
C ARG A 123 -3.50 41.32 -19.25
#